data_AF-A0A965PHW4-F1
#
_entry.id   AF-A0A965PHW4-F1
#
_cell.length_a   1.000
_cell.length_b   1.000
_cell.length_c   1.000
_cell.angle_alpha   90.00
_cell.angle_beta   90.00
_cell.angle_gamma   90.00
#
_symmetry.space_group_name_H-M   'P 1'
#
loop_
_entity.id
_entity.type
_entity.pdbx_description
1 polymer ?
#
loop_
_entity_poly.entity_id
_entity_poly.type
_entity_poly.pdbx_seq_one_letter_code
_entity_poly.pdbx_strand_id
1 'polypeptide(L)'
;MFADIDVFLTENDFYNDVHSSIYTVFKNIKHKGENVDKILLAEKIKNLGISFKDEINIFDYIDNLSFSQITEEATLNACKELIKLRIRREISQTADKLKEYVNKNSEDSIDDIIGKIDQIYNKKISAYSENDMPVNIFSEVEDLIEEIGNSPKEDTGLIT
;
A
#
# COMPACT_ATOMS: atom_id res chain seq x y z
N MET A 1 0.20 13.48 7.29
CA MET A 1 0.24 12.06 7.72
C MET A 1 -0.74 11.16 6.97
N PHE A 2 -2.07 11.29 7.10
CA PHE A 2 -2.99 10.37 6.41
C PHE A 2 -2.81 10.38 4.88
N ALA A 3 -2.76 11.57 4.27
CA ALA A 3 -2.53 11.71 2.82
C ALA A 3 -1.24 11.01 2.37
N ASP A 4 -0.16 11.08 3.16
CA ASP A 4 1.14 10.48 2.85
C ASP A 4 1.06 8.94 2.87
N ILE A 5 0.29 8.39 3.81
CA ILE A 5 0.11 6.93 3.98
C ILE A 5 -0.89 6.38 2.94
N ASP A 6 -1.92 7.16 2.61
CA ASP A 6 -3.03 6.75 1.73
C ASP A 6 -2.58 6.46 0.29
N VAL A 7 -1.44 7.02 -0.13
CA VAL A 7 -0.83 6.78 -1.46
C VAL A 7 -0.44 5.31 -1.65
N PHE A 8 0.01 4.64 -0.58
CA PHE A 8 0.61 3.31 -0.70
C PHE A 8 -0.07 2.23 0.14
N LEU A 9 -0.78 2.61 1.21
CA LEU A 9 -1.38 1.68 2.15
C LEU A 9 -2.82 1.35 1.76
N THR A 10 -3.12 0.05 1.78
CA THR A 10 -4.41 -0.53 1.43
C THR A 10 -4.87 -1.49 2.51
N GLU A 11 -6.16 -1.78 2.55
CA GLU A 11 -6.75 -2.77 3.45
C GLU A 11 -6.18 -4.19 3.26
N ASN A 12 -5.64 -4.50 2.08
CA ASN A 12 -5.00 -5.79 1.75
C ASN A 12 -3.60 -5.93 2.37
N ASP A 13 -3.02 -4.85 2.90
CA ASP A 13 -1.75 -4.89 3.62
C ASP A 13 -1.86 -5.60 4.96
N PHE A 14 -3.04 -5.57 5.57
CA PHE A 14 -3.32 -6.22 6.85
C PHE A 14 -3.52 -7.72 6.68
N TYR A 15 -2.93 -8.51 7.59
CA TYR A 15 -3.12 -9.96 7.59
C TYR A 15 -4.45 -10.39 8.24
N ASN A 16 -4.89 -9.65 9.24
CA ASN A 16 -6.11 -9.94 9.99
C ASN A 16 -7.31 -9.20 9.38
N ASP A 17 -8.40 -9.92 9.11
CA ASP A 17 -9.64 -9.39 8.52
C ASP A 17 -10.26 -8.26 9.36
N VAL A 18 -10.12 -8.31 10.69
CA VAL A 18 -10.57 -7.26 11.62
C VAL A 18 -9.80 -5.98 11.36
N HIS A 19 -8.46 -6.06 11.28
CA HIS A 19 -7.62 -4.87 11.05
C HIS A 19 -7.84 -4.29 9.67
N SER A 20 -7.99 -5.15 8.66
CA SER A 20 -8.36 -4.75 7.30
C SER A 20 -9.66 -3.95 7.31
N SER A 21 -10.70 -4.48 7.96
CA SER A 21 -12.01 -3.83 8.10
C SER A 21 -11.94 -2.49 8.85
N ILE A 22 -11.21 -2.44 9.97
CA ILE A 22 -10.99 -1.22 10.75
C ILE A 22 -10.35 -0.15 9.86
N TYR A 23 -9.29 -0.51 9.12
CA TYR A 23 -8.59 0.41 8.25
C TYR A 23 -9.46 0.90 7.09
N THR A 24 -10.25 0.01 6.47
CA THR A 24 -11.21 0.39 5.41
C THR A 24 -12.21 1.43 5.90
N VAL A 25 -12.79 1.24 7.09
CA VAL A 25 -13.75 2.20 7.65
C VAL A 25 -13.07 3.52 8.01
N PHE A 26 -11.90 3.46 8.64
CA PHE A 26 -11.08 4.63 8.95
C PHE A 26 -10.78 5.46 7.69
N LYS A 27 -10.29 4.81 6.62
CA LYS A 27 -9.98 5.42 5.33
C LYS A 27 -11.22 6.10 4.72
N ASN A 28 -12.37 5.43 4.75
CA ASN A 28 -13.64 5.99 4.29
C ASN A 28 -14.09 7.24 5.07
N ILE A 29 -13.92 7.25 6.40
CA ILE A 29 -14.25 8.44 7.23
C ILE A 29 -13.32 9.60 6.83
N LYS A 30 -12.03 9.34 6.66
CA LYS A 30 -11.06 10.37 6.26
C LYS A 30 -11.30 10.92 4.86
N HIS A 31 -11.64 10.08 3.88
CA HIS A 31 -12.00 10.54 2.53
C HIS A 31 -13.24 11.42 2.49
N LYS A 32 -14.17 11.27 3.45
CA LYS A 32 -15.35 12.14 3.62
C LYS A 32 -15.04 13.47 4.31
N GLY A 33 -13.80 13.68 4.77
CA GLY A 33 -13.42 14.85 5.56
C GLY A 33 -14.00 14.85 6.98
N GLU A 34 -14.50 13.70 7.45
CA GLU A 34 -15.03 13.56 8.80
C GLU A 34 -13.90 13.37 9.82
N ASN A 35 -14.11 13.85 11.05
CA ASN A 35 -13.22 13.54 12.16
C ASN A 35 -13.41 12.09 12.59
N VAL A 36 -12.30 11.39 12.84
CA VAL A 36 -12.34 10.01 13.32
C VAL A 36 -12.43 10.05 14.84
N ASP A 37 -13.48 9.44 15.37
CA ASP A 37 -13.67 9.16 16.78
C ASP A 37 -13.87 7.65 17.00
N LYS A 38 -13.52 7.15 18.18
CA LYS A 38 -13.62 5.72 18.52
C LYS A 38 -15.05 5.20 18.46
N ILE A 39 -16.03 6.00 18.89
CA ILE A 39 -17.46 5.63 18.88
C ILE A 39 -17.93 5.56 17.43
N LEU A 40 -17.65 6.60 16.65
CA LEU A 40 -18.02 6.67 15.23
C LEU A 40 -17.42 5.50 14.43
N LEU A 41 -16.14 5.20 14.67
CA LEU A 41 -15.46 4.10 13.99
C LEU A 41 -16.11 2.75 14.32
N ALA A 42 -16.35 2.48 15.61
CA ALA A 42 -16.97 1.24 16.08
C ALA A 42 -18.41 1.08 15.56
N GLU A 43 -19.22 2.14 15.57
CA GLU A 43 -20.57 2.15 15.03
C GLU A 43 -20.59 1.84 13.54
N LYS A 44 -19.71 2.49 12.75
CA LYS A 44 -19.64 2.24 11.30
C LYS A 44 -19.21 0.81 10.99
N ILE A 45 -18.26 0.24 11.75
CA ILE A 45 -17.86 -1.17 11.56
C ILE A 45 -19.01 -2.11 11.91
N LYS A 46 -19.72 -1.87 13.02
CA LYS A 46 -20.88 -2.68 13.41
C LYS A 46 -22.00 -2.61 12.37
N ASN A 47 -22.24 -1.43 11.78
CA ASN A 47 -23.26 -1.22 10.76
C ASN A 47 -22.94 -1.92 9.42
N LEU A 48 -21.68 -2.26 9.15
CA LEU A 48 -21.31 -3.07 7.98
C LEU A 48 -21.77 -4.54 8.11
N GLY A 49 -22.23 -4.97 9.29
CA GLY A 49 -22.69 -6.34 9.52
C GLY A 49 -21.55 -7.36 9.50
N ILE A 50 -20.31 -6.91 9.68
CA ILE A 50 -19.13 -7.78 9.70
C ILE A 50 -19.12 -8.51 11.05
N SER A 51 -19.37 -9.82 11.01
CA SER A 51 -19.21 -10.69 12.19
C SER A 51 -17.80 -11.26 12.17
N PHE A 52 -16.99 -10.90 13.17
CA PHE A 52 -15.66 -11.46 13.32
C PHE A 52 -15.76 -12.89 13.85
N LYS A 53 -14.90 -13.79 13.35
CA LYS A 53 -14.91 -15.22 13.71
C LYS A 53 -14.72 -15.47 15.21
N ASP A 54 -14.10 -14.53 15.91
CA ASP A 54 -13.71 -14.66 17.32
C ASP A 54 -14.68 -13.96 18.29
N GLU A 55 -15.93 -13.65 17.89
CA GLU A 55 -16.93 -12.93 18.72
C GLU A 55 -16.38 -11.63 19.36
N ILE A 56 -15.48 -10.94 18.65
CA ILE A 56 -14.83 -9.73 19.18
C ILE A 56 -15.85 -8.61 19.34
N ASN A 57 -15.97 -8.06 20.56
CA ASN A 57 -16.66 -6.80 20.76
C ASN A 57 -15.82 -5.65 20.17
N ILE A 58 -16.24 -5.14 19.01
CA ILE A 58 -15.49 -4.11 18.28
C ILE A 58 -15.31 -2.81 19.07
N PHE A 59 -16.25 -2.46 19.96
CA PHE A 59 -16.15 -1.26 20.79
C PHE A 59 -14.98 -1.40 21.77
N ASP A 60 -14.95 -2.50 22.53
CA ASP A 60 -13.87 -2.78 23.48
C ASP A 60 -12.53 -2.93 22.74
N TYR A 61 -12.55 -3.53 21.56
CA TYR A 61 -11.33 -3.71 20.76
C TYR A 61 -10.71 -2.38 20.32
N ILE A 62 -11.52 -1.46 19.78
CA ILE A 62 -11.06 -0.13 19.35
C ILE A 62 -10.64 0.71 20.55
N ASP A 63 -11.37 0.63 21.67
CA ASP A 63 -10.99 1.33 22.89
C ASP A 63 -9.61 0.85 23.38
N ASN A 64 -9.38 -0.47 23.37
CA ASN A 64 -8.09 -1.06 23.70
C ASN A 64 -6.97 -0.62 22.75
N LEU A 65 -7.23 -0.57 21.43
CA LEU A 65 -6.26 -0.06 20.46
C LEU A 65 -5.89 1.41 20.74
N SER A 66 -6.85 2.22 21.20
CA SER A 66 -6.61 3.65 21.48
C SER A 66 -5.65 3.91 22.64
N PHE A 67 -5.42 2.93 23.53
CA PHE A 67 -4.42 3.04 24.60
C PHE A 67 -2.98 2.87 24.09
N SER A 68 -2.80 2.38 22.86
CA SER A 68 -1.48 2.25 22.25
C SER A 68 -0.97 3.63 21.83
N GLN A 69 -0.05 4.19 22.62
CA GLN A 69 0.64 5.44 22.27
C GLN A 69 1.72 5.15 21.22
N ILE A 70 1.60 5.79 20.06
CA ILE A 70 2.56 5.68 18.97
C ILE A 70 2.85 7.07 18.41
N THR A 71 4.11 7.34 18.08
CA THR A 71 4.50 8.60 17.43
C THR A 71 4.17 8.57 15.93
N GLU A 72 4.10 9.74 15.30
CA GLU A 72 3.86 9.83 13.85
C GLU A 72 4.95 9.11 13.05
N GLU A 73 6.22 9.27 13.46
CA GLU A 73 7.37 8.60 12.84
C GLU A 73 7.27 7.07 12.96
N ALA A 74 6.95 6.57 14.16
CA ALA A 74 6.78 5.14 14.38
C ALA A 74 5.59 4.57 13.58
N THR A 75 4.52 5.36 13.42
CA THR A 75 3.37 4.99 12.57
C THR A 75 3.78 4.83 11.11
N LEU A 76 4.54 5.79 10.58
CA LEU A 76 5.01 5.75 9.19
C LEU A 76 5.96 4.56 8.95
N ASN A 77 6.85 4.28 9.89
CA ASN A 77 7.73 3.11 9.83
C ASN A 77 6.96 1.79 9.92
N ALA A 78 5.94 1.71 10.79
CA ALA A 78 5.06 0.54 10.88
C ALA A 78 4.29 0.29 9.58
N CYS A 79 3.81 1.35 8.92
CA CYS A 79 3.12 1.23 7.63
C CYS A 79 4.07 0.70 6.53
N LYS A 80 5.32 1.19 6.47
CA LYS A 80 6.34 0.68 5.53
C LYS A 80 6.65 -0.81 5.76
N GLU A 81 6.81 -1.22 7.01
CA GLU A 81 7.02 -2.64 7.34
C GLU A 81 5.78 -3.48 7.01
N LEU A 82 4.57 -2.95 7.14
CA LEU A 82 3.35 -3.67 6.75
C LEU A 82 3.30 -3.95 5.24
N ILE A 83 3.68 -2.99 4.40
CA ILE A 83 3.80 -3.18 2.94
C ILE A 83 4.84 -4.26 2.62
N LYS A 84 6.01 -4.20 3.27
CA LYS A 84 7.06 -5.21 3.09
C LYS A 84 6.55 -6.61 3.43
N LEU A 85 5.75 -6.74 4.50
CA LEU A 85 5.09 -8.00 4.85
C LEU A 85 4.05 -8.41 3.80
N ARG A 86 3.24 -7.49 3.26
CA ARG A 86 2.32 -7.77 2.14
C ARG A 86 3.08 -8.34 0.94
N ILE A 87 4.12 -7.65 0.48
CA ILE A 87 4.93 -8.07 -0.67
C ILE A 87 5.50 -9.48 -0.45
N ARG A 88 6.05 -9.76 0.74
CA ARG A 88 6.55 -11.10 1.08
C ARG A 88 5.46 -12.18 1.00
N ARG A 89 4.26 -11.89 1.50
CA ARG A 89 3.12 -12.82 1.41
C ARG A 89 2.72 -13.07 -0.05
N GLU A 90 2.64 -12.02 -0.85
CA GLU A 90 2.26 -12.15 -2.27
C GLU A 90 3.28 -12.93 -3.09
N ILE A 91 4.57 -12.71 -2.87
CA ILE A 91 5.65 -13.49 -3.51
C ILE A 91 5.52 -14.95 -3.12
N SER A 92 5.30 -15.27 -1.84
CA SER A 92 5.11 -16.64 -1.37
C SER A 92 3.90 -17.30 -2.05
N GLN A 93 2.75 -16.63 -2.08
CA GLN A 93 1.54 -17.13 -2.74
C GLN A 93 1.75 -17.33 -4.26
N THR A 94 2.56 -16.48 -4.88
CA THR A 94 2.90 -16.62 -6.30
C THR A 94 3.79 -17.85 -6.53
N ALA A 95 4.77 -18.08 -5.66
CA ALA A 95 5.59 -19.29 -5.69
C ALA A 95 4.76 -20.56 -5.45
N ASP A 96 3.79 -20.53 -4.54
CA ASP A 96 2.88 -21.66 -4.32
C ASP A 96 2.01 -21.95 -5.55
N LYS A 97 1.50 -20.92 -6.23
CA LYS A 97 0.77 -21.08 -7.50
C LYS A 97 1.64 -21.66 -8.60
N LEU A 98 2.89 -21.22 -8.71
CA LEU A 98 3.86 -21.78 -9.65
C LEU A 98 4.10 -23.26 -9.37
N LYS A 99 4.34 -23.60 -8.09
CA LYS A 99 4.53 -24.99 -7.65
C LYS A 99 3.31 -25.86 -7.96
N GLU A 100 2.11 -25.36 -7.69
CA GLU A 100 0.87 -26.06 -8.03
C GLU A 100 0.72 -26.27 -9.53
N TYR A 101 1.03 -25.26 -10.35
CA TYR A 101 0.94 -25.34 -11.80
C TYR A 101 1.92 -26.39 -12.36
N VAL A 102 3.17 -26.40 -11.90
CA VAL A 102 4.19 -27.39 -12.31
C VAL A 102 3.79 -28.81 -11.90
N ASN A 103 3.18 -28.99 -10.72
CA ASN A 103 2.77 -30.32 -10.25
C ASN A 103 1.50 -30.86 -10.93
N LYS A 104 0.60 -29.97 -11.40
CA LYS A 104 -0.69 -30.37 -11.99
C LYS A 104 -0.63 -30.63 -13.50
N ASN A 105 0.22 -29.93 -14.25
CA ASN A 105 0.20 -29.98 -15.71
C ASN A 105 1.27 -30.90 -16.29
N SER A 106 1.01 -32.21 -16.24
CA SER A 106 1.89 -33.25 -16.79
C SER A 106 1.82 -33.38 -18.32
N GLU A 107 0.82 -32.76 -18.96
CA GLU A 107 0.51 -32.94 -20.39
C GLU A 107 0.84 -31.71 -21.26
N ASP A 108 1.12 -30.55 -20.65
CA ASP A 108 1.48 -29.32 -21.37
C ASP A 108 2.87 -29.45 -22.02
N SER A 109 3.08 -28.80 -23.16
CA SER A 109 4.40 -28.74 -23.78
C SER A 109 5.37 -27.94 -22.91
N ILE A 110 6.67 -28.17 -23.05
CA ILE A 110 7.70 -27.44 -22.29
C ILE A 110 7.58 -25.92 -22.53
N ASP A 111 7.29 -25.50 -23.76
CA ASP A 111 7.16 -24.08 -24.11
C ASP A 111 5.91 -23.46 -23.47
N ASP A 112 4.79 -24.18 -23.40
CA ASP A 112 3.57 -23.72 -22.73
C ASP A 112 3.77 -23.57 -21.22
N ILE A 113 4.49 -24.51 -20.61
CA ILE A 113 4.82 -24.46 -19.18
C ILE A 113 5.68 -23.23 -18.88
N ILE A 114 6.73 -22.98 -19.66
CA ILE A 114 7.61 -21.81 -19.50
C ILE A 114 6.80 -20.53 -19.68
N GLY A 115 6.00 -20.42 -20.75
CA GLY A 115 5.19 -19.24 -21.02
C GLY A 115 4.20 -18.93 -19.90
N LYS A 116 3.57 -19.95 -19.30
CA LYS A 116 2.64 -19.78 -18.18
C LYS A 116 3.34 -19.38 -16.88
N ILE A 117 4.51 -19.93 -16.60
CA ILE A 117 5.34 -19.55 -15.45
C ILE A 117 5.74 -18.07 -15.56
N ASP A 118 6.23 -17.65 -16.72
CA ASP A 118 6.63 -16.27 -16.98
C ASP A 118 5.45 -15.30 -16.85
N GLN A 119 4.26 -15.70 -17.31
CA GLN A 119 3.04 -14.91 -17.12
C GLN A 119 2.69 -14.72 -15.63
N ILE A 120 2.75 -15.80 -14.85
CA ILE A 120 2.42 -15.76 -13.41
C ILE A 120 3.42 -14.88 -12.65
N TYR A 121 4.71 -15.01 -12.96
CA TYR A 121 5.77 -14.19 -12.39
C TYR A 121 5.59 -12.71 -12.73
N ASN A 122 5.48 -12.38 -14.02
CA ASN A 122 5.42 -10.99 -14.48
C ASN A 122 4.17 -10.25 -14.00
N LYS A 123 3.04 -10.95 -13.86
CA LYS A 123 1.77 -10.33 -13.42
C LYS A 123 1.85 -9.73 -12.01
N LYS A 124 2.68 -10.28 -11.14
CA LYS A 124 2.69 -9.94 -9.71
C LYS A 124 4.01 -9.41 -9.21
N ILE A 125 5.13 -9.92 -9.70
CA ILE A 125 6.46 -9.58 -9.18
C ILE A 125 7.05 -8.37 -9.92
N SER A 126 6.84 -8.27 -11.24
CA SER A 126 7.34 -7.12 -12.01
C SER A 126 6.69 -5.79 -11.60
N ALA A 127 5.44 -5.84 -11.12
CA ALA A 127 4.75 -4.67 -10.56
C ALA A 127 5.43 -4.08 -9.31
N TYR A 128 6.31 -4.83 -8.63
CA TYR A 128 7.09 -4.35 -7.49
C TYR A 128 8.51 -3.90 -7.88
N SER A 129 9.00 -4.28 -9.07
CA SER A 129 10.30 -3.85 -9.56
C SER A 129 10.26 -2.48 -10.23
N GLU A 130 9.09 -2.05 -10.70
CA GLU A 130 8.88 -0.70 -11.22
C GLU A 130 8.53 0.24 -10.05
N ASN A 131 9.36 1.26 -9.83
CA ASN A 131 9.07 2.33 -8.86
C ASN A 131 7.97 3.23 -9.45
N ASP A 132 6.72 2.80 -9.39
CA ASP A 132 5.54 3.55 -9.83
C ASP A 132 5.13 4.68 -8.85
N MET A 133 6.05 5.10 -7.97
CA MET A 133 5.81 6.24 -7.10
C MET A 133 5.90 7.52 -7.94
N PRO A 134 4.87 8.38 -7.93
CA PRO A 134 4.94 9.66 -8.64
C PRO A 134 6.15 10.45 -8.14
N VAL A 135 7.07 10.74 -9.06
CA VAL A 135 8.27 11.52 -8.77
C VAL A 135 7.90 13.00 -8.82
N ASN A 136 8.31 13.77 -7.82
CA ASN A 136 8.15 15.22 -7.84
C ASN A 136 9.09 15.83 -8.88
N ILE A 137 8.60 16.08 -10.09
CA ILE A 137 9.38 16.71 -11.18
C ILE A 137 9.83 18.15 -10.88
N PHE A 138 9.32 18.77 -9.80
CA PHE A 138 9.75 20.10 -9.36
C PHE A 138 10.89 20.05 -8.35
N SER A 139 11.33 18.87 -7.90
CA SER A 139 12.41 18.76 -6.90
C SER A 139 13.73 19.36 -7.37
N GLU A 140 14.00 19.31 -8.67
CA GLU A 140 15.24 19.81 -9.29
C GLU A 140 15.13 21.27 -9.74
N VAL A 141 13.94 21.88 -9.64
CA VAL A 141 13.71 23.25 -10.14
C VAL A 141 14.40 24.30 -9.27
N GLU A 142 14.47 24.07 -7.96
CA GLU A 142 15.18 24.97 -7.03
C GLU A 142 16.68 24.98 -7.32
N ASP A 143 17.28 23.79 -7.47
CA ASP A 143 18.69 23.62 -7.83
C ASP A 143 19.01 24.27 -9.19
N LEU A 144 18.12 24.11 -10.17
CA LEU A 144 18.27 24.73 -11.50
C LEU A 144 18.21 26.26 -11.44
N ILE A 145 17.32 26.82 -10.62
CA ILE A 145 17.20 28.28 -10.41
C ILE A 145 18.45 28.80 -9.70
N GLU A 146 18.95 28.08 -8.69
CA GLU A 146 20.17 28.43 -7.98
C GLU A 146 21.40 28.36 -8.90
N GLU A 147 21.50 27.36 -9.76
CA GLU A 147 22.58 27.23 -10.76
C GLU A 147 22.55 28.39 -11.76
N ILE A 148 21.37 28.77 -12.26
CA ILE A 148 21.18 29.92 -13.16
C ILE A 148 21.53 31.24 -12.44
N GLY A 149 21.17 31.36 -11.16
CA GLY A 149 21.52 32.54 -10.34
C GLY A 149 23.02 32.66 -10.06
N ASN A 150 23.70 31.53 -9.85
CA ASN A 150 25.14 31.46 -9.60
C ASN A 150 25.98 31.55 -10.88
N SER A 151 25.43 31.15 -12.04
CA SER A 151 26.05 31.26 -13.36
C SER A 151 25.11 31.93 -14.36
N PRO A 152 24.86 33.24 -14.23
CA PRO A 152 23.99 33.96 -15.13
C PRO A 152 24.57 33.90 -16.55
N LYS A 153 23.89 33.20 -17.46
CA LYS A 153 24.20 33.24 -18.89
C LYS A 153 23.56 34.51 -19.46
N GLU A 154 24.36 35.39 -20.05
CA GLU A 154 23.88 36.62 -20.69
C GLU A 154 23.00 36.37 -21.93
N ASP A 155 22.93 35.12 -22.40
CA ASP A 155 22.13 34.74 -23.56
C ASP A 155 20.91 33.90 -23.15
N THR A 156 19.83 34.59 -22.76
CA THR A 156 18.47 34.03 -22.78
C THR A 156 17.87 34.35 -24.14
N GLY A 157 18.34 33.66 -25.17
CA GLY A 157 17.87 33.87 -26.53
C GLY A 157 16.37 33.60 -26.66
N LEU A 158 15.58 34.65 -26.85
CA LEU A 158 14.62 34.66 -27.95
C LEU A 158 15.33 35.34 -29.11
N ILE A 159 15.94 34.52 -29.97
CA ILE A 159 16.43 34.98 -31.26
C ILE A 159 15.18 35.29 -32.08
N THR A 160 14.74 36.55 -32.11
CA THR A 160 13.73 37.06 -33.04
C THR A 160 14.20 37.00 -34.48
#